data_AF-F2L0D2-F1
#
_entry.id   AF-F2L0D2-F1
#
_cell.length_a   1.000
_cell.length_b   1.000
_cell.length_c   1.000
_cell.angle_alpha   90.00
_cell.angle_beta   90.00
_cell.angle_gamma   90.00
#
_symmetry.space_group_name_H-M   'P 1'
#
loop_
_entity.id
_entity.type
_entity.pdbx_description
1 polymer ?
#
loop_
_entity_poly.entity_id
_entity_poly.type
_entity_poly.pdbx_seq_one_letter_code
_entity_poly.pdbx_strand_id
1 'polypeptide(L)'
;MNPVEKFRERVRLYREAGIALESLSLGCSVKVDLYDVLYPALELLRDDVRRLNLVIAPREDAAIMRGAGAELRRLYLDPEDPHIDPAFLESYAPDLAVVLVQLYMAKAATPSKFAEYAARLYKALGSSRHRVWLGKGHSIVSTKKGAEFFMVDFLKAEPGEGYVLANNDTIQVIDPSEDFDSPLQAAVAVNNALNDLYVKGVYKDVEIAPVYDAPEPYRARVKAAVESHAASLGRLVEAPQPGRGYLLLGATAYGRLDREPPTYYSQLGEGFVVLVTRPFGELAYFTTYVAVNTDEELLKAFEKSVMPLDQFEKEKRRVLELMAAPNADVARVIYDHLPDLGERFDPEAHIAATIDISGPGVFVFKEVAERAGVDVELWDVPLLGPSVSRFAAENFIMPDATAGTNGAIAVFLHKKLADEVLDELSKIPRLRPAVVGRVLGKGEGRLAVPREALAYISSEKLREKLVGAAQVLGGLAGKAVRARAYLEGDVQGIGFRPTARAKARALGLTGYAANLPDGRVELVVEGDRDRVEKLLQELCARFNCRVAELAWEPAEGAYKDFEIR
;
A
#
# COMPACT_ATOMS: atom_id res chain seq x y z
N MET A 1 36.12 6.00 -3.50
CA MET A 1 35.34 5.06 -4.32
C MET A 1 34.31 5.82 -5.11
N ASN A 2 34.22 5.54 -6.40
CA ASN A 2 33.09 6.00 -7.23
C ASN A 2 31.79 5.34 -6.69
N PRO A 3 30.62 6.04 -6.70
CA PRO A 3 29.32 5.45 -6.35
C PRO A 3 29.08 4.03 -6.91
N VAL A 4 29.50 3.77 -8.15
CA VAL A 4 29.38 2.45 -8.80
C VAL A 4 30.21 1.37 -8.10
N GLU A 5 31.42 1.70 -7.63
CA GLU A 5 32.27 0.76 -6.89
C GLU A 5 31.66 0.43 -5.52
N LYS A 6 31.14 1.46 -4.83
CA LYS A 6 30.45 1.29 -3.54
C LYS A 6 29.20 0.42 -3.68
N PHE A 7 28.42 0.61 -4.74
CA PHE A 7 27.26 -0.22 -5.02
C PHE A 7 27.63 -1.66 -5.37
N ARG A 8 28.72 -1.89 -6.13
CA ARG A 8 29.23 -3.25 -6.40
C ARG A 8 29.63 -4.00 -5.14
N GLU A 9 30.21 -3.32 -4.15
CA GLU A 9 30.49 -3.92 -2.83
C GLU A 9 29.19 -4.32 -2.10
N ARG A 10 28.16 -3.46 -2.16
CA ARG A 10 26.82 -3.79 -1.62
C ARG A 10 26.22 -5.01 -2.31
N VAL A 11 26.28 -5.09 -3.63
CA VAL A 11 25.81 -6.25 -4.39
C VAL A 11 26.52 -7.53 -3.95
N ARG A 12 27.84 -7.50 -3.76
CA ARG A 12 28.59 -8.66 -3.25
C ARG A 12 28.12 -9.07 -1.86
N LEU A 13 27.97 -8.12 -0.95
CA LEU A 13 27.51 -8.36 0.42
C LEU A 13 26.12 -9.03 0.43
N TYR A 14 25.14 -8.47 -0.28
CA TYR A 14 23.80 -9.05 -0.36
C TYR A 14 23.80 -10.42 -1.04
N ARG A 15 24.67 -10.63 -2.05
CA ARG A 15 24.82 -11.93 -2.70
C ARG A 15 25.37 -13.00 -1.75
N GLU A 16 26.29 -12.65 -0.85
CA GLU A 16 26.77 -13.54 0.21
C GLU A 16 25.64 -13.96 1.18
N ALA A 17 24.67 -13.07 1.41
CA ALA A 17 23.44 -13.39 2.15
C ALA A 17 22.40 -14.16 1.32
N GLY A 18 22.70 -14.48 0.06
CA GLY A 18 21.81 -15.19 -0.86
C GLY A 18 20.73 -14.29 -1.48
N ILE A 19 20.96 -12.98 -1.55
CA ILE A 19 20.06 -12.03 -2.21
C ILE A 19 20.74 -11.52 -3.48
N ALA A 20 20.16 -11.83 -4.63
CA ALA A 20 20.65 -11.38 -5.92
C ALA A 20 19.96 -10.07 -6.32
N LEU A 21 20.51 -8.93 -5.89
CA LEU A 21 19.94 -7.60 -6.14
C LEU A 21 19.76 -7.30 -7.64
N GLU A 22 20.62 -7.84 -8.48
CA GLU A 22 20.57 -7.70 -9.94
C GLU A 22 19.46 -8.51 -10.63
N SER A 23 18.94 -9.56 -9.98
CA SER A 23 17.87 -10.41 -10.52
C SER A 23 16.53 -10.18 -9.83
N LEU A 24 16.50 -9.29 -8.82
CA LEU A 24 15.36 -9.05 -7.95
C LEU A 24 14.95 -7.58 -8.08
N SER A 25 13.67 -7.32 -8.29
CA SER A 25 13.13 -6.03 -7.91
C SER A 25 13.18 -5.95 -6.36
N LEU A 26 13.51 -4.78 -5.81
CA LEU A 26 13.74 -4.60 -4.37
C LEU A 26 12.44 -4.49 -3.56
N GLY A 27 12.44 -4.94 -2.31
CA GLY A 27 11.31 -4.83 -1.39
C GLY A 27 10.33 -6.00 -1.51
N CYS A 28 9.05 -5.70 -1.73
CA CYS A 28 7.94 -6.67 -1.87
C CYS A 28 8.04 -7.57 -3.12
N SER A 29 9.08 -7.44 -3.92
CA SER A 29 9.24 -8.09 -5.23
C SER A 29 10.00 -9.41 -5.19
N VAL A 30 10.46 -9.81 -3.99
CA VAL A 30 10.87 -11.19 -3.72
C VAL A 30 9.67 -12.07 -3.33
N LYS A 31 8.45 -11.55 -3.48
CA LYS A 31 7.21 -12.33 -3.37
C LYS A 31 7.08 -13.26 -4.58
N VAL A 32 6.40 -14.38 -4.38
CA VAL A 32 5.92 -15.20 -5.49
C VAL A 32 5.01 -14.32 -6.36
N ASP A 33 5.22 -14.33 -7.69
CA ASP A 33 4.42 -13.50 -8.59
C ASP A 33 2.93 -13.78 -8.40
N LEU A 34 2.18 -12.75 -8.00
CA LEU A 34 0.77 -12.89 -7.63
C LEU A 34 -0.07 -13.36 -8.82
N TYR A 35 0.17 -12.77 -10.01
CA TYR A 35 -0.71 -12.94 -11.17
C TYR A 35 -0.32 -14.13 -12.03
N ASP A 36 0.97 -14.41 -12.16
CA ASP A 36 1.48 -15.43 -13.07
C ASP A 36 1.79 -16.75 -12.35
N VAL A 37 1.91 -16.75 -11.01
CA VAL A 37 2.21 -17.96 -10.21
C VAL A 37 1.16 -18.21 -9.11
N LEU A 38 1.01 -17.30 -8.14
CA LEU A 38 0.24 -17.58 -6.91
C LEU A 38 -1.25 -17.76 -7.18
N TYR A 39 -1.94 -16.81 -7.80
CA TYR A 39 -3.38 -16.93 -8.03
C TYR A 39 -3.73 -18.13 -8.94
N PRO A 40 -3.02 -18.37 -10.06
CA PRO A 40 -3.24 -19.58 -10.84
C PRO A 40 -2.97 -20.86 -10.04
N ALA A 41 -1.96 -20.87 -9.15
CA ALA A 41 -1.69 -22.04 -8.30
C ALA A 41 -2.83 -22.30 -7.30
N LEU A 42 -3.38 -21.25 -6.67
CA LEU A 42 -4.51 -21.38 -5.74
C LEU A 42 -5.78 -21.87 -6.45
N GLU A 43 -6.00 -21.47 -7.71
CA GLU A 43 -7.09 -21.98 -8.52
C GLU A 43 -6.97 -23.48 -8.78
N LEU A 44 -5.76 -23.96 -9.10
CA LEU A 44 -5.48 -25.39 -9.28
C LEU A 44 -5.81 -26.21 -8.01
N LEU A 45 -5.64 -25.63 -6.82
CA LEU A 45 -5.85 -26.30 -5.54
C LEU A 45 -7.28 -26.23 -5.01
N ARG A 46 -8.15 -25.42 -5.63
CA ARG A 46 -9.46 -25.05 -5.06
C ARG A 46 -10.30 -26.27 -4.66
N ASP A 47 -10.38 -27.28 -5.51
CA ASP A 47 -11.23 -28.45 -5.25
C ASP A 47 -10.60 -29.46 -4.27
N ASP A 48 -9.28 -29.57 -4.27
CA ASP A 48 -8.55 -30.43 -3.34
C ASP A 48 -8.63 -29.85 -1.92
N VAL A 49 -8.47 -28.52 -1.76
CA VAL A 49 -8.54 -27.88 -0.45
C VAL A 49 -9.95 -27.96 0.14
N ARG A 50 -11.00 -27.92 -0.68
CA ARG A 50 -12.39 -28.11 -0.22
C ARG A 50 -12.63 -29.48 0.42
N ARG A 51 -11.82 -30.48 0.13
CA ARG A 51 -11.92 -31.83 0.71
C ARG A 51 -11.15 -31.97 2.02
N LEU A 52 -10.31 -31.00 2.36
CA LEU A 52 -9.53 -31.01 3.60
C LEU A 52 -10.35 -30.48 4.76
N ASN A 53 -10.02 -30.90 5.98
CA ASN A 53 -10.63 -30.37 7.21
C ASN A 53 -10.01 -29.01 7.59
N LEU A 54 -10.11 -28.04 6.67
CA LEU A 54 -9.56 -26.69 6.78
C LEU A 54 -10.63 -25.66 6.37
N VAL A 55 -10.51 -24.43 6.86
CA VAL A 55 -11.26 -23.26 6.35
C VAL A 55 -10.26 -22.30 5.74
N ILE A 56 -10.48 -21.85 4.50
CA ILE A 56 -9.78 -20.67 3.99
C ILE A 56 -10.64 -19.45 4.34
N ALA A 57 -10.08 -18.53 5.13
CA ALA A 57 -10.78 -17.31 5.51
C ALA A 57 -11.01 -16.39 4.28
N PRO A 58 -12.01 -15.50 4.33
CA PRO A 58 -12.16 -14.45 3.32
C PRO A 58 -10.88 -13.61 3.20
N ARG A 59 -10.60 -13.13 1.99
CA ARG A 59 -9.44 -12.28 1.74
C ARG A 59 -9.64 -10.90 2.37
N GLU A 60 -8.78 -10.60 3.34
CA GLU A 60 -8.66 -9.33 4.06
C GLU A 60 -7.18 -9.00 4.23
N ASP A 61 -6.85 -7.72 4.45
CA ASP A 61 -5.47 -7.30 4.72
C ASP A 61 -4.94 -7.90 6.02
N ALA A 62 -5.80 -8.12 7.01
CA ALA A 62 -5.47 -8.86 8.22
C ALA A 62 -6.49 -9.98 8.43
N ALA A 63 -6.03 -11.09 9.00
CA ALA A 63 -6.91 -12.15 9.43
C ALA A 63 -7.69 -11.70 10.67
N ILE A 64 -9.02 -11.81 10.66
CA ILE A 64 -9.90 -11.33 11.73
C ILE A 64 -10.61 -12.52 12.38
N MET A 65 -10.52 -12.62 13.71
CA MET A 65 -11.28 -13.59 14.50
C MET A 65 -11.92 -12.92 15.72
N ARG A 66 -12.95 -13.52 16.31
CA ARG A 66 -13.55 -13.04 17.56
C ARG A 66 -12.63 -13.37 18.74
N GLY A 67 -12.51 -12.46 19.69
CA GLY A 67 -11.73 -12.68 20.92
C GLY A 67 -11.28 -11.38 21.57
N ALA A 68 -10.91 -11.46 22.84
CA ALA A 68 -10.38 -10.32 23.61
C ALA A 68 -8.83 -10.24 23.61
N GLY A 69 -8.17 -11.23 23.00
CA GLY A 69 -6.73 -11.43 22.99
C GLY A 69 -6.42 -12.76 22.31
N ALA A 70 -5.15 -13.10 22.14
CA ALA A 70 -4.78 -14.40 21.61
C ALA A 70 -3.44 -14.90 22.14
N GLU A 71 -3.31 -16.22 22.23
CA GLU A 71 -2.02 -16.88 22.42
C GLU A 71 -1.46 -17.33 21.08
N LEU A 72 -0.16 -17.09 20.84
CA LEU A 72 0.55 -17.51 19.64
C LEU A 72 1.44 -18.74 19.90
N ARG A 73 1.41 -19.70 18.98
CA ARG A 73 2.37 -20.81 18.87
C ARG A 73 2.87 -20.94 17.44
N ARG A 74 4.17 -20.74 17.25
CA ARG A 74 4.85 -20.82 15.95
C ARG A 74 5.47 -22.19 15.73
N LEU A 75 5.23 -22.77 14.55
CA LEU A 75 5.94 -23.95 14.05
C LEU A 75 6.69 -23.62 12.75
N TYR A 76 7.85 -24.26 12.57
CA TYR A 76 8.53 -24.34 11.27
C TYR A 76 8.43 -25.77 10.74
N LEU A 77 8.03 -25.92 9.49
CA LEU A 77 7.85 -27.18 8.80
C LEU A 77 8.81 -27.27 7.61
N ASP A 78 9.27 -28.48 7.31
CA ASP A 78 10.00 -28.77 6.09
C ASP A 78 9.03 -28.72 4.90
N PRO A 79 9.30 -27.93 3.85
CA PRO A 79 8.46 -27.91 2.66
C PRO A 79 8.39 -29.24 1.91
N GLU A 80 9.40 -30.10 2.06
CA GLU A 80 9.39 -31.41 1.40
C GLU A 80 8.38 -32.37 2.04
N ASP A 81 8.34 -32.43 3.36
CA ASP A 81 7.45 -33.28 4.14
C ASP A 81 6.88 -32.52 5.34
N PRO A 82 5.92 -31.60 5.13
CA PRO A 82 5.37 -30.81 6.21
C PRO A 82 4.52 -31.69 7.11
N HIS A 83 4.95 -31.84 8.36
CA HIS A 83 4.25 -32.62 9.36
C HIS A 83 3.84 -31.77 10.55
N ILE A 84 2.56 -31.85 10.92
CA ILE A 84 2.01 -31.26 12.14
C ILE A 84 1.39 -32.41 12.91
N ASP A 85 1.78 -32.58 14.17
CA ASP A 85 1.19 -33.60 15.04
C ASP A 85 -0.32 -33.31 15.20
N PRO A 86 -1.22 -34.22 14.77
CA PRO A 86 -2.66 -34.01 14.95
C PRO A 86 -3.05 -33.82 16.41
N ALA A 87 -2.34 -34.46 17.35
CA ALA A 87 -2.61 -34.31 18.79
C ALA A 87 -2.29 -32.89 19.29
N PHE A 88 -1.30 -32.21 18.69
CA PHE A 88 -1.03 -30.80 18.98
C PHE A 88 -2.22 -29.94 18.54
N LEU A 89 -2.74 -30.12 17.33
CA LEU A 89 -3.88 -29.34 16.83
C LEU A 89 -5.16 -29.60 17.64
N GLU A 90 -5.37 -30.83 18.09
CA GLU A 90 -6.55 -31.19 18.92
C GLU A 90 -6.45 -30.66 20.35
N SER A 91 -5.24 -30.64 20.94
CA SER A 91 -5.04 -30.18 22.32
C SER A 91 -4.88 -28.66 22.42
N TYR A 92 -4.10 -28.05 21.54
CA TYR A 92 -3.96 -26.60 21.46
C TYR A 92 -5.26 -25.95 20.98
N ALA A 93 -5.95 -26.60 20.03
CA ALA A 93 -7.20 -26.16 19.42
C ALA A 93 -7.15 -24.70 18.92
N PRO A 94 -6.27 -24.37 17.96
CA PRO A 94 -6.13 -23.02 17.46
C PRO A 94 -7.30 -22.60 16.57
N ASP A 95 -7.78 -21.37 16.73
CA ASP A 95 -8.85 -20.83 15.91
C ASP A 95 -8.33 -20.44 14.51
N LEU A 96 -7.13 -19.86 14.46
CA LEU A 96 -6.57 -19.23 13.29
C LEU A 96 -5.12 -19.67 13.04
N ALA A 97 -4.74 -19.77 11.78
CA ALA A 97 -3.37 -19.94 11.32
C ALA A 97 -3.00 -18.81 10.35
N VAL A 98 -1.86 -18.19 10.58
CA VAL A 98 -1.20 -17.27 9.64
C VAL A 98 0.08 -17.93 9.16
N VAL A 99 0.30 -17.95 7.84
CA VAL A 99 1.42 -18.70 7.25
C VAL A 99 2.41 -17.80 6.54
N LEU A 100 3.69 -18.14 6.65
CA LEU A 100 4.77 -17.63 5.82
C LEU A 100 5.44 -18.79 5.09
N VAL A 101 5.52 -18.67 3.78
CA VAL A 101 6.12 -19.65 2.89
C VAL A 101 7.40 -19.07 2.30
N GLN A 102 8.56 -19.66 2.60
CA GLN A 102 9.82 -19.37 1.90
C GLN A 102 10.22 -20.58 1.07
N LEU A 103 10.17 -20.47 -0.26
CA LEU A 103 10.56 -21.54 -1.18
C LEU A 103 11.76 -21.13 -2.03
N TYR A 104 12.58 -22.10 -2.43
CA TYR A 104 13.64 -21.85 -3.39
C TYR A 104 13.02 -21.48 -4.74
N MET A 105 13.55 -20.46 -5.42
CA MET A 105 12.96 -19.89 -6.63
C MET A 105 12.52 -20.94 -7.68
N ALA A 106 13.28 -22.03 -7.85
CA ALA A 106 12.95 -23.07 -8.84
C ALA A 106 11.66 -23.85 -8.53
N LYS A 107 11.21 -23.85 -7.27
CA LYS A 107 9.98 -24.47 -6.78
C LYS A 107 8.78 -23.52 -6.84
N ALA A 108 9.02 -22.22 -6.98
CA ALA A 108 8.01 -21.20 -7.21
C ALA A 108 8.02 -20.66 -8.66
N ALA A 109 8.71 -21.34 -9.57
CA ALA A 109 8.90 -20.87 -10.95
C ALA A 109 7.65 -21.01 -11.85
N THR A 110 6.69 -21.87 -11.47
CA THR A 110 5.45 -22.07 -12.22
C THR A 110 4.28 -22.28 -11.26
N PRO A 111 3.03 -21.95 -11.68
CA PRO A 111 1.84 -22.22 -10.89
C PRO A 111 1.75 -23.65 -10.36
N SER A 112 1.97 -24.64 -11.24
CA SER A 112 1.81 -26.05 -10.90
C SER A 112 2.83 -26.52 -9.86
N LYS A 113 4.09 -26.04 -9.95
CA LYS A 113 5.10 -26.37 -8.94
C LYS A 113 4.76 -25.74 -7.60
N PHE A 114 4.39 -24.46 -7.59
CA PHE A 114 4.01 -23.79 -6.35
C PHE A 114 2.79 -24.46 -5.69
N ALA A 115 1.78 -24.82 -6.51
CA ALA A 115 0.58 -25.54 -6.07
C ALA A 115 0.93 -26.86 -5.37
N GLU A 116 1.92 -27.61 -5.88
CA GLU A 116 2.37 -28.86 -5.26
C GLU A 116 2.82 -28.65 -3.81
N TYR A 117 3.67 -27.66 -3.55
CA TYR A 117 4.17 -27.36 -2.19
C TYR A 117 3.07 -26.80 -1.29
N ALA A 118 2.24 -25.89 -1.80
CA ALA A 118 1.10 -25.36 -1.05
C ALA A 118 0.09 -26.46 -0.67
N ALA A 119 -0.16 -27.43 -1.55
CA ALA A 119 -1.01 -28.58 -1.24
C ALA A 119 -0.48 -29.42 -0.07
N ARG A 120 0.85 -29.64 0.00
CA ARG A 120 1.49 -30.36 1.11
C ARG A 120 1.23 -29.64 2.44
N LEU A 121 1.42 -28.31 2.47
CA LEU A 121 1.11 -27.49 3.66
C LEU A 121 -0.37 -27.58 4.06
N TYR A 122 -1.28 -27.42 3.10
CA TYR A 122 -2.72 -27.47 3.38
C TYR A 122 -3.15 -28.84 3.90
N LYS A 123 -2.59 -29.93 3.37
CA LYS A 123 -2.83 -31.28 3.87
C LYS A 123 -2.33 -31.44 5.31
N ALA A 124 -1.18 -30.86 5.66
CA ALA A 124 -0.65 -30.89 7.02
C ALA A 124 -1.58 -30.12 8.00
N LEU A 125 -2.06 -28.94 7.60
CA LEU A 125 -3.00 -28.14 8.40
C LEU A 125 -4.37 -28.84 8.58
N GLY A 126 -4.85 -29.54 7.54
CA GLY A 126 -6.11 -30.28 7.56
C GLY A 126 -6.01 -31.72 8.06
N SER A 127 -4.90 -32.10 8.71
CA SER A 127 -4.63 -33.49 9.14
C SER A 127 -5.34 -33.91 10.44
N SER A 128 -5.86 -32.94 11.19
CA SER A 128 -6.51 -33.13 12.49
C SER A 128 -8.04 -33.13 12.39
N ARG A 129 -8.72 -33.63 13.43
CA ARG A 129 -10.18 -33.45 13.61
C ARG A 129 -10.55 -32.01 13.96
N HIS A 130 -9.64 -31.28 14.60
CA HIS A 130 -9.83 -29.85 14.86
C HIS A 130 -9.69 -29.06 13.56
N ARG A 131 -10.64 -28.18 13.30
CA ARG A 131 -10.70 -27.42 12.04
C ARG A 131 -10.02 -26.07 12.22
N VAL A 132 -8.90 -25.88 11.54
CA VAL A 132 -8.14 -24.62 11.58
C VAL A 132 -8.62 -23.66 10.49
N TRP A 133 -8.67 -22.37 10.79
CA TRP A 133 -8.91 -21.32 9.79
C TRP A 133 -7.58 -20.77 9.29
N LEU A 134 -7.28 -20.95 8.01
CA LEU A 134 -6.16 -20.28 7.37
C LEU A 134 -6.56 -18.84 7.08
N GLY A 135 -6.07 -17.92 7.92
CA GLY A 135 -6.43 -16.50 7.91
C GLY A 135 -5.70 -15.70 6.83
N LYS A 136 -4.39 -15.85 6.78
CA LYS A 136 -3.52 -15.12 5.85
C LYS A 136 -2.31 -15.94 5.48
N GLY A 137 -1.80 -15.73 4.27
CA GLY A 137 -0.57 -16.34 3.79
C GLY A 137 0.34 -15.31 3.13
N HIS A 138 1.61 -15.33 3.52
CA HIS A 138 2.68 -14.59 2.87
C HIS A 138 3.63 -15.56 2.19
N SER A 139 4.13 -15.22 1.00
CA SER A 139 5.01 -16.11 0.23
C SER A 139 6.18 -15.34 -0.36
N ILE A 140 7.39 -15.79 -0.06
CA ILE A 140 8.66 -15.24 -0.51
C ILE A 140 9.52 -16.31 -1.17
N VAL A 141 10.40 -15.91 -2.08
CA VAL A 141 11.36 -16.81 -2.72
C VAL A 141 12.76 -16.63 -2.16
N SER A 142 13.54 -17.69 -2.12
CA SER A 142 14.97 -17.65 -1.79
C SER A 142 15.81 -18.02 -3.00
N THR A 143 17.01 -17.45 -3.08
CA THR A 143 18.02 -17.87 -4.07
C THR A 143 18.94 -18.98 -3.54
N LYS A 144 18.85 -19.27 -2.24
CA LYS A 144 19.68 -20.25 -1.54
C LYS A 144 18.90 -21.54 -1.28
N LYS A 145 19.34 -22.63 -1.91
CA LYS A 145 18.81 -23.97 -1.62
C LYS A 145 19.01 -24.31 -0.14
N GLY A 146 17.99 -24.91 0.49
CA GLY A 146 18.02 -25.24 1.92
C GLY A 146 17.64 -24.07 2.85
N ALA A 147 17.38 -22.88 2.31
CA ALA A 147 16.78 -21.79 3.09
C ALA A 147 15.25 -21.89 3.21
N GLU A 148 14.66 -22.97 2.75
CA GLU A 148 13.22 -23.09 2.57
C GLU A 148 12.54 -23.52 3.87
N PHE A 149 11.32 -23.03 4.09
CA PHE A 149 10.48 -23.42 5.22
C PHE A 149 9.02 -23.04 4.97
N PHE A 150 8.11 -23.75 5.64
CA PHE A 150 6.82 -23.18 5.99
C PHE A 150 6.87 -22.77 7.45
N MET A 151 6.41 -21.56 7.75
CA MET A 151 6.18 -21.08 9.09
C MET A 151 4.67 -20.96 9.29
N VAL A 152 4.18 -21.50 10.39
CA VAL A 152 2.77 -21.44 10.74
C VAL A 152 2.65 -20.86 12.14
N ASP A 153 2.00 -19.71 12.23
CA ASP A 153 1.62 -19.11 13.50
C ASP A 153 0.17 -19.44 13.81
N PHE A 154 -0.02 -20.30 14.80
CA PHE A 154 -1.32 -20.66 15.33
C PHE A 154 -1.73 -19.67 16.42
N LEU A 155 -2.85 -19.00 16.21
CA LEU A 155 -3.47 -18.15 17.20
C LEU A 155 -4.68 -18.86 17.82
N LYS A 156 -4.73 -18.84 19.15
CA LYS A 156 -5.87 -19.29 19.93
C LYS A 156 -6.51 -18.08 20.60
N ALA A 157 -7.78 -17.82 20.31
CA ALA A 157 -8.49 -16.68 20.83
C ALA A 157 -8.76 -16.85 22.34
N GLU A 158 -8.54 -15.77 23.09
CA GLU A 158 -9.00 -15.65 24.47
C GLU A 158 -10.49 -15.30 24.49
N PRO A 159 -11.30 -15.95 25.36
CA PRO A 159 -12.72 -15.64 25.46
C PRO A 159 -12.98 -14.17 25.82
N GLY A 160 -13.85 -13.52 25.06
CA GLY A 160 -14.30 -12.17 25.35
C GLY A 160 -14.87 -11.44 24.13
N GLU A 161 -15.33 -10.22 24.34
CA GLU A 161 -15.89 -9.36 23.30
C GLU A 161 -14.80 -8.62 22.52
N GLY A 162 -15.07 -8.41 21.24
CA GLY A 162 -14.18 -7.76 20.29
C GLY A 162 -13.62 -8.72 19.26
N TYR A 163 -12.51 -8.30 18.66
CA TYR A 163 -11.82 -9.01 17.60
C TYR A 163 -10.31 -9.06 17.88
N VAL A 164 -9.68 -10.13 17.42
CA VAL A 164 -8.24 -10.22 17.26
C VAL A 164 -7.94 -10.17 15.79
N LEU A 165 -7.05 -9.24 15.42
CA LEU A 165 -6.53 -9.14 14.07
C LEU A 165 -5.10 -9.64 14.07
N ALA A 166 -4.73 -10.41 13.06
CA ALA A 166 -3.39 -10.97 12.92
C ALA A 166 -2.88 -10.86 11.49
N ASN A 167 -1.59 -10.56 11.37
CA ASN A 167 -0.89 -10.48 10.10
C ASN A 167 0.53 -11.02 10.26
N ASN A 168 1.05 -11.59 9.17
CA ASN A 168 2.47 -11.82 9.00
C ASN A 168 2.92 -11.14 7.71
N ASP A 169 3.98 -10.35 7.81
CA ASP A 169 4.72 -9.91 6.63
C ASP A 169 6.21 -9.90 6.96
N THR A 170 7.00 -10.29 5.96
CA THR A 170 8.46 -10.35 6.03
C THR A 170 9.08 -9.96 4.71
N ILE A 171 10.22 -9.32 4.78
CA ILE A 171 10.98 -8.81 3.65
C ILE A 171 12.45 -9.19 3.81
N GLN A 172 13.18 -9.20 2.70
CA GLN A 172 14.60 -9.57 2.69
C GLN A 172 15.50 -8.34 2.57
N VAL A 173 15.15 -7.41 1.69
CA VAL A 173 15.87 -6.15 1.47
C VAL A 173 14.90 -5.07 1.03
N ILE A 174 15.06 -3.86 1.56
CA ILE A 174 14.32 -2.67 1.12
C ILE A 174 15.29 -1.76 0.36
N ASP A 175 16.38 -1.41 1.03
CA ASP A 175 17.37 -0.47 0.57
C ASP A 175 18.75 -1.14 0.59
N PRO A 176 19.27 -1.56 -0.56
CA PRO A 176 20.56 -2.26 -0.61
C PRO A 176 21.75 -1.37 -0.27
N SER A 177 21.57 -0.06 -0.11
CA SER A 177 22.63 0.81 0.41
C SER A 177 22.82 0.68 1.93
N GLU A 178 21.83 0.13 2.63
CA GLU A 178 21.84 -0.11 4.07
C GLU A 178 22.50 -1.44 4.44
N ASP A 179 23.05 -1.50 5.66
CA ASP A 179 23.52 -2.75 6.24
C ASP A 179 22.34 -3.65 6.65
N PHE A 180 22.57 -4.96 6.78
CA PHE A 180 21.53 -5.92 7.18
C PHE A 180 20.90 -5.60 8.53
N ASP A 181 21.70 -5.06 9.45
CA ASP A 181 21.31 -4.65 10.80
C ASP A 181 20.91 -3.16 10.89
N SER A 182 20.60 -2.52 9.75
CA SER A 182 20.09 -1.15 9.73
C SER A 182 18.79 -1.03 10.54
N PRO A 183 18.74 -0.14 11.54
CA PRO A 183 17.51 0.12 12.30
C PRO A 183 16.35 0.57 11.41
N LEU A 184 16.63 1.32 10.33
CA LEU A 184 15.59 1.78 9.41
C LEU A 184 15.00 0.60 8.63
N GLN A 185 15.83 -0.31 8.10
CA GLN A 185 15.31 -1.48 7.39
C GLN A 185 14.50 -2.41 8.32
N ALA A 186 15.00 -2.64 9.53
CA ALA A 186 14.27 -3.41 10.54
C ALA A 186 12.92 -2.75 10.89
N ALA A 187 12.92 -1.42 11.04
CA ALA A 187 11.71 -0.66 11.33
C ALA A 187 10.65 -0.77 10.25
N VAL A 188 11.03 -0.58 8.99
CA VAL A 188 10.14 -0.75 7.84
C VAL A 188 9.58 -2.18 7.80
N ALA A 189 10.41 -3.19 8.02
CA ALA A 189 9.97 -4.60 8.00
C ALA A 189 8.89 -4.91 9.03
N VAL A 190 9.11 -4.48 10.27
CA VAL A 190 8.16 -4.70 11.37
C VAL A 190 6.91 -3.84 11.17
N ASN A 191 7.05 -2.58 10.77
CA ASN A 191 5.90 -1.71 10.52
C ASN A 191 5.03 -2.21 9.37
N ASN A 192 5.62 -2.80 8.33
CA ASN A 192 4.86 -3.37 7.21
C ASN A 192 3.93 -4.50 7.67
N ALA A 193 4.38 -5.35 8.61
CA ALA A 193 3.51 -6.36 9.23
C ALA A 193 2.40 -5.74 10.09
N LEU A 194 2.67 -4.61 10.76
CA LEU A 194 1.69 -3.90 11.57
C LEU A 194 0.71 -3.05 10.76
N ASN A 195 1.08 -2.62 9.56
CA ASN A 195 0.27 -1.72 8.77
C ASN A 195 -1.10 -2.31 8.45
N ASP A 196 -1.15 -3.62 8.20
CA ASP A 196 -2.39 -4.36 7.93
C ASP A 196 -3.32 -4.44 9.15
N LEU A 197 -2.79 -4.27 10.37
CA LEU A 197 -3.58 -4.09 11.59
C LEU A 197 -4.01 -2.62 11.73
N TYR A 198 -3.09 -1.70 11.46
CA TYR A 198 -3.34 -0.25 11.54
C TYR A 198 -4.45 0.20 10.61
N VAL A 199 -4.54 -0.36 9.39
CA VAL A 199 -5.63 -0.02 8.47
C VAL A 199 -6.99 -0.38 9.08
N LYS A 200 -7.09 -1.37 9.95
CA LYS A 200 -8.35 -1.76 10.60
C LYS A 200 -8.59 -1.06 11.94
N GLY A 201 -7.74 -0.10 12.34
CA GLY A 201 -7.89 0.67 13.58
C GLY A 201 -7.25 0.01 14.81
N VAL A 202 -6.47 -1.06 14.68
CA VAL A 202 -5.78 -1.67 15.82
C VAL A 202 -4.52 -0.88 16.14
N TYR A 203 -4.51 -0.15 17.25
CA TYR A 203 -3.34 0.63 17.70
C TYR A 203 -2.93 0.40 19.17
N LYS A 204 -3.77 -0.32 19.94
CA LYS A 204 -3.54 -0.68 21.35
C LYS A 204 -3.30 -2.18 21.47
N ASP A 205 -2.66 -2.56 22.57
CA ASP A 205 -2.49 -3.96 22.98
C ASP A 205 -1.93 -4.84 21.84
N VAL A 206 -0.96 -4.27 21.12
CA VAL A 206 -0.30 -4.93 19.99
C VAL A 206 0.76 -5.89 20.52
N GLU A 207 0.72 -7.09 20.01
CA GLU A 207 1.67 -8.15 20.27
C GLU A 207 2.44 -8.49 19.00
N ILE A 208 3.75 -8.67 19.15
CA ILE A 208 4.64 -8.82 18.02
C ILE A 208 5.54 -10.01 18.28
N ALA A 209 5.45 -11.01 17.41
CA ALA A 209 6.36 -12.15 17.34
C ALA A 209 7.35 -11.90 16.18
N PRO A 210 8.56 -11.35 16.45
CA PRO A 210 9.54 -11.06 15.43
C PRO A 210 9.85 -12.27 14.55
N VAL A 211 10.12 -12.02 13.27
CA VAL A 211 10.60 -13.03 12.32
C VAL A 211 11.88 -12.48 11.71
N TYR A 212 13.02 -13.06 12.07
CA TYR A 212 14.30 -12.63 11.57
C TYR A 212 15.25 -13.79 11.33
N ASP A 213 16.15 -13.61 10.35
CA ASP A 213 17.25 -14.51 10.08
C ASP A 213 18.35 -13.76 9.33
N ALA A 214 19.58 -14.23 9.45
CA ALA A 214 20.72 -13.64 8.76
C ALA A 214 21.90 -14.62 8.74
N PRO A 215 22.81 -14.51 7.76
CA PRO A 215 24.09 -15.22 7.81
C PRO A 215 24.94 -14.74 9.00
N GLU A 216 25.80 -15.62 9.52
CA GLU A 216 26.84 -15.21 10.47
C GLU A 216 27.89 -14.31 9.77
N PRO A 217 28.48 -13.31 10.44
CA PRO A 217 28.31 -12.95 11.86
C PRO A 217 27.17 -11.92 12.13
N TYR A 218 26.27 -11.68 11.16
CA TYR A 218 25.28 -10.59 11.24
C TYR A 218 24.06 -10.92 12.10
N ARG A 219 23.78 -12.21 12.32
CA ARG A 219 22.55 -12.70 12.94
C ARG A 219 22.22 -12.03 14.28
N ALA A 220 23.21 -11.89 15.17
CA ALA A 220 22.99 -11.27 16.47
C ALA A 220 22.63 -9.78 16.39
N ARG A 221 23.22 -9.05 15.41
CA ARG A 221 22.93 -7.63 15.20
C ARG A 221 21.57 -7.41 14.54
N VAL A 222 21.22 -8.25 13.57
CA VAL A 222 19.89 -8.26 12.96
C VAL A 222 18.81 -8.55 14.00
N LYS A 223 19.01 -9.56 14.85
CA LYS A 223 18.13 -9.85 16.01
C LYS A 223 17.91 -8.60 16.86
N ALA A 224 19.00 -7.96 17.28
CA ALA A 224 18.93 -6.77 18.13
C ALA A 224 18.16 -5.61 17.46
N ALA A 225 18.38 -5.37 16.16
CA ALA A 225 17.68 -4.33 15.41
C ALA A 225 16.17 -4.59 15.32
N VAL A 226 15.75 -5.81 14.98
CA VAL A 226 14.34 -6.18 14.82
C VAL A 226 13.61 -6.20 16.17
N GLU A 227 14.19 -6.85 17.19
CA GLU A 227 13.57 -6.94 18.52
C GLU A 227 13.48 -5.57 19.21
N SER A 228 14.51 -4.73 19.06
CA SER A 228 14.51 -3.37 19.64
C SER A 228 13.37 -2.52 19.06
N HIS A 229 13.20 -2.52 17.74
CA HIS A 229 12.12 -1.78 17.10
C HIS A 229 10.75 -2.37 17.45
N ALA A 230 10.58 -3.69 17.39
CA ALA A 230 9.33 -4.35 17.78
C ALA A 230 8.92 -4.04 19.24
N ALA A 231 9.88 -4.07 20.18
CA ALA A 231 9.63 -3.72 21.58
C ALA A 231 9.20 -2.26 21.78
N SER A 232 9.56 -1.36 20.86
CA SER A 232 9.13 0.04 20.91
C SER A 232 7.67 0.26 20.51
N LEU A 233 7.05 -0.73 19.84
CA LEU A 233 5.70 -0.63 19.28
C LEU A 233 4.66 -1.45 20.06
N GLY A 234 5.07 -2.55 20.67
CA GLY A 234 4.15 -3.47 21.34
C GLY A 234 4.86 -4.50 22.22
N ARG A 235 4.09 -5.42 22.78
CA ARG A 235 4.61 -6.51 23.61
C ARG A 235 5.31 -7.54 22.72
N LEU A 236 6.56 -7.87 23.06
CA LEU A 236 7.27 -8.96 22.39
C LEU A 236 6.70 -10.32 22.79
N VAL A 237 6.53 -11.17 21.80
CA VAL A 237 6.12 -12.57 21.93
C VAL A 237 7.29 -13.44 21.52
N GLU A 238 7.77 -14.26 22.44
CA GLU A 238 8.85 -15.19 22.14
C GLU A 238 8.35 -16.32 21.25
N ALA A 239 9.01 -16.51 20.11
CA ALA A 239 8.70 -17.54 19.15
C ALA A 239 9.99 -18.07 18.50
N PRO A 240 10.04 -19.36 18.12
CA PRO A 240 11.11 -19.91 17.30
C PRO A 240 11.43 -19.05 16.07
N GLN A 241 12.68 -19.15 15.59
CA GLN A 241 13.18 -18.45 14.40
C GLN A 241 13.62 -19.49 13.34
N PRO A 242 13.64 -19.15 12.03
CA PRO A 242 13.80 -20.15 10.98
C PRO A 242 15.22 -20.77 10.97
N GLY A 243 16.23 -19.99 11.35
CA GLY A 243 17.61 -20.47 11.53
C GLY A 243 18.26 -21.05 10.28
N ARG A 244 17.93 -20.52 9.11
CA ARG A 244 18.45 -20.96 7.81
C ARG A 244 19.68 -20.17 7.34
N GLY A 245 20.05 -19.11 8.06
CA GLY A 245 21.18 -18.25 7.69
C GLY A 245 20.92 -17.58 6.34
N TYR A 246 19.70 -17.11 6.15
CA TYR A 246 19.22 -16.38 4.98
C TYR A 246 18.57 -15.10 5.47
N LEU A 247 18.85 -13.95 4.84
CA LEU A 247 18.37 -12.68 5.38
C LEU A 247 16.84 -12.60 5.32
N LEU A 248 16.24 -12.33 6.48
CA LEU A 248 14.81 -12.18 6.67
C LEU A 248 14.56 -11.17 7.79
N LEU A 249 13.63 -10.26 7.58
CA LEU A 249 13.24 -9.21 8.53
C LEU A 249 11.71 -9.09 8.51
N GLY A 250 11.08 -8.94 9.66
CA GLY A 250 9.64 -8.72 9.76
C GLY A 250 9.08 -9.25 11.06
N ALA A 251 7.77 -9.51 11.05
CA ALA A 251 7.09 -10.03 12.22
C ALA A 251 5.76 -10.70 11.84
N THR A 252 5.28 -11.52 12.76
CA THR A 252 3.84 -11.70 12.92
C THR A 252 3.37 -10.72 13.98
N ALA A 253 2.41 -9.90 13.64
CA ALA A 253 1.77 -8.95 14.54
C ALA A 253 0.31 -9.34 14.75
N TYR A 254 -0.17 -9.23 15.97
CA TYR A 254 -1.57 -9.39 16.29
C TYR A 254 -2.00 -8.39 17.37
N GLY A 255 -3.27 -8.03 17.41
CA GLY A 255 -3.77 -7.06 18.37
C GLY A 255 -5.28 -7.07 18.46
N ARG A 256 -5.79 -6.49 19.55
CA ARG A 256 -7.22 -6.43 19.83
C ARG A 256 -7.88 -5.21 19.17
N LEU A 257 -9.07 -5.41 18.65
CA LEU A 257 -10.01 -4.35 18.28
C LEU A 257 -11.31 -4.53 19.09
N ASP A 258 -11.67 -3.53 19.88
CA ASP A 258 -12.92 -3.47 20.65
C ASP A 258 -13.97 -2.55 19.98
N ARG A 259 -13.91 -2.47 18.65
CA ARG A 259 -14.82 -1.77 17.74
C ARG A 259 -15.21 -2.69 16.60
N GLU A 260 -16.27 -2.37 15.87
CA GLU A 260 -16.57 -3.06 14.62
C GLU A 260 -15.53 -2.67 13.54
N PRO A 261 -14.88 -3.63 12.85
CA PRO A 261 -13.84 -3.32 11.89
C PRO A 261 -14.41 -2.59 10.65
N PRO A 262 -13.60 -1.75 9.97
CA PRO A 262 -14.02 -1.02 8.76
C PRO A 262 -14.08 -1.95 7.53
N THR A 263 -15.04 -2.88 7.54
CA THR A 263 -15.28 -3.87 6.47
C THR A 263 -16.67 -3.72 5.85
N TYR A 264 -17.24 -2.51 5.90
CA TYR A 264 -18.56 -2.15 5.38
C TYR A 264 -18.57 -1.93 3.86
N TYR A 265 -17.87 -2.77 3.10
CA TYR A 265 -17.75 -2.69 1.64
C TYR A 265 -19.12 -2.61 0.94
N SER A 266 -20.11 -3.36 1.43
CA SER A 266 -21.47 -3.36 0.87
C SER A 266 -22.20 -2.02 1.01
N GLN A 267 -21.81 -1.19 1.97
CA GLN A 267 -22.40 0.13 2.24
C GLN A 267 -21.81 1.23 1.35
N LEU A 268 -20.68 0.99 0.68
CA LEU A 268 -20.12 1.96 -0.26
C LEU A 268 -21.10 2.21 -1.42
N GLY A 269 -21.26 3.48 -1.76
CA GLY A 269 -22.17 3.97 -2.79
C GLY A 269 -21.98 5.46 -3.05
N GLU A 270 -22.96 6.08 -3.71
CA GLU A 270 -22.94 7.53 -3.95
C GLU A 270 -22.81 8.32 -2.64
N GLY A 271 -22.07 9.43 -2.68
CA GLY A 271 -21.79 10.26 -1.50
C GLY A 271 -20.53 9.85 -0.72
N PHE A 272 -19.96 8.68 -1.00
CA PHE A 272 -18.66 8.29 -0.45
C PHE A 272 -17.50 8.88 -1.25
N VAL A 273 -16.46 9.30 -0.52
CA VAL A 273 -15.20 9.82 -1.06
C VAL A 273 -14.03 8.93 -0.67
N VAL A 274 -12.93 9.09 -1.40
CA VAL A 274 -11.67 8.37 -1.16
C VAL A 274 -10.64 9.37 -0.67
N LEU A 275 -10.21 9.20 0.59
CA LEU A 275 -9.12 9.93 1.20
C LEU A 275 -7.87 9.06 1.20
N VAL A 276 -6.69 9.65 0.96
CA VAL A 276 -5.40 9.02 1.22
C VAL A 276 -4.64 9.79 2.29
N THR A 277 -3.93 9.11 3.17
CA THR A 277 -3.26 9.76 4.31
C THR A 277 -1.99 10.53 3.94
N ARG A 278 -1.32 10.13 2.85
CA ARG A 278 -0.12 10.80 2.31
C ARG A 278 0.12 10.36 0.86
N PRO A 279 0.99 11.07 0.12
CA PRO A 279 1.50 10.56 -1.15
C PRO A 279 2.19 9.20 -1.00
N PHE A 280 2.10 8.37 -2.04
CA PHE A 280 2.61 6.99 -2.09
C PHE A 280 3.60 6.79 -3.27
N GLY A 281 3.99 5.55 -3.57
CA GLY A 281 4.98 5.26 -4.63
C GLY A 281 6.41 5.15 -4.12
N GLU A 282 6.57 4.69 -2.86
CA GLU A 282 7.86 4.56 -2.18
C GLU A 282 8.84 3.67 -2.94
N LEU A 283 8.34 2.55 -3.49
CA LEU A 283 9.21 1.55 -4.13
C LEU A 283 9.90 2.08 -5.38
N ALA A 284 9.34 3.10 -6.05
CA ALA A 284 9.98 3.74 -7.20
C ALA A 284 11.37 4.30 -6.86
N TYR A 285 11.55 4.85 -5.65
CA TYR A 285 12.86 5.37 -5.23
C TYR A 285 13.92 4.26 -5.14
N PHE A 286 13.56 3.12 -4.55
CA PHE A 286 14.53 2.05 -4.30
C PHE A 286 14.83 1.27 -5.59
N THR A 287 13.81 0.93 -6.38
CA THR A 287 14.00 0.23 -7.66
C THR A 287 14.78 1.09 -8.65
N THR A 288 14.47 2.38 -8.77
CA THR A 288 15.25 3.31 -9.59
C THR A 288 16.68 3.44 -9.08
N TYR A 289 16.91 3.49 -7.76
CA TYR A 289 18.27 3.53 -7.19
C TYR A 289 19.12 2.34 -7.63
N VAL A 290 18.58 1.12 -7.59
CA VAL A 290 19.33 -0.04 -8.09
C VAL A 290 19.56 0.03 -9.59
N ALA A 291 18.55 0.41 -10.37
CA ALA A 291 18.68 0.51 -11.82
C ALA A 291 19.79 1.48 -12.23
N VAL A 292 19.78 2.71 -11.70
CA VAL A 292 20.78 3.74 -12.05
C VAL A 292 22.17 3.45 -11.49
N ASN A 293 22.31 2.64 -10.44
CA ASN A 293 23.62 2.21 -9.96
C ASN A 293 24.15 0.95 -10.66
N THR A 294 23.31 0.28 -11.46
CA THR A 294 23.68 -0.92 -12.22
C THR A 294 23.93 -0.60 -13.69
N ASP A 295 23.31 0.46 -14.23
CA ASP A 295 23.38 0.86 -15.63
C ASP A 295 23.80 2.34 -15.78
N GLU A 296 24.93 2.57 -16.45
CA GLU A 296 25.52 3.91 -16.65
C GLU A 296 24.71 4.79 -17.62
N GLU A 297 23.99 4.19 -18.59
CA GLU A 297 23.13 4.93 -19.50
C GLU A 297 21.87 5.42 -18.77
N LEU A 298 21.26 4.54 -17.95
CA LEU A 298 20.15 4.93 -17.08
C LEU A 298 20.57 6.01 -16.08
N LEU A 299 21.77 5.92 -15.51
CA LEU A 299 22.30 6.97 -14.62
C LEU A 299 22.38 8.33 -15.33
N LYS A 300 23.00 8.38 -16.51
CA LYS A 300 23.12 9.62 -17.28
C LYS A 300 21.75 10.18 -17.68
N ALA A 301 20.82 9.31 -18.05
CA ALA A 301 19.45 9.70 -18.36
C ALA A 301 18.72 10.27 -17.14
N PHE A 302 18.87 9.63 -15.98
CA PHE A 302 18.27 10.06 -14.71
C PHE A 302 18.81 11.41 -14.26
N GLU A 303 20.14 11.59 -14.23
CA GLU A 303 20.76 12.86 -13.82
C GLU A 303 20.39 14.01 -14.76
N LYS A 304 20.18 13.72 -16.05
CA LYS A 304 19.75 14.71 -17.04
C LYS A 304 18.28 15.11 -16.91
N SER A 305 17.40 14.18 -16.55
CA SER A 305 15.94 14.36 -16.65
C SER A 305 15.20 14.46 -15.31
N VAL A 306 15.80 13.97 -14.23
CA VAL A 306 15.18 13.87 -12.90
C VAL A 306 15.96 14.71 -11.89
N MET A 307 17.14 14.25 -11.46
CA MET A 307 18.01 14.95 -10.51
C MET A 307 19.40 14.30 -10.40
N PRO A 308 20.43 15.02 -9.91
CA PRO A 308 21.74 14.44 -9.60
C PRO A 308 21.66 13.27 -8.60
N LEU A 309 22.55 12.28 -8.73
CA LEU A 309 22.51 11.07 -7.89
C LEU A 309 22.66 11.38 -6.39
N ASP A 310 23.47 12.38 -6.01
CA ASP A 310 23.66 12.75 -4.60
C ASP A 310 22.40 13.39 -3.98
N GLN A 311 21.61 14.10 -4.79
CA GLN A 311 20.29 14.60 -4.37
C GLN A 311 19.32 13.43 -4.23
N PHE A 312 19.32 12.50 -5.19
CA PHE A 312 18.43 11.34 -5.16
C PHE A 312 18.67 10.44 -3.94
N GLU A 313 19.92 10.22 -3.55
CA GLU A 313 20.26 9.48 -2.33
C GLU A 313 19.68 10.13 -1.06
N LYS A 314 19.69 11.48 -0.99
CA LYS A 314 19.09 12.22 0.13
C LYS A 314 17.56 12.09 0.16
N GLU A 315 16.91 12.16 -1.00
CA GLU A 315 15.46 11.99 -1.09
C GLU A 315 15.04 10.55 -0.77
N LYS A 316 15.73 9.55 -1.32
CA LYS A 316 15.53 8.13 -0.99
C LYS A 316 15.63 7.88 0.51
N ARG A 317 16.63 8.47 1.18
CA ARG A 317 16.78 8.33 2.64
C ARG A 317 15.58 8.90 3.40
N ARG A 318 15.03 10.05 2.98
CA ARG A 318 13.81 10.62 3.57
C ARG A 318 12.60 9.71 3.35
N VAL A 319 12.50 9.06 2.19
CA VAL A 319 11.45 8.06 1.91
C VAL A 319 11.62 6.85 2.83
N LEU A 320 12.85 6.37 3.04
CA LEU A 320 13.11 5.27 3.98
C LEU A 320 12.74 5.64 5.42
N GLU A 321 13.07 6.85 5.87
CA GLU A 321 12.67 7.37 7.19
C GLU A 321 11.14 7.47 7.32
N LEU A 322 10.45 7.89 6.26
CA LEU A 322 8.98 7.92 6.21
C LEU A 322 8.39 6.51 6.33
N MET A 323 8.95 5.53 5.63
CA MET A 323 8.54 4.12 5.72
C MET A 323 8.90 3.50 7.08
N ALA A 324 9.92 4.00 7.77
CA ALA A 324 10.30 3.53 9.11
C ALA A 324 9.38 4.07 10.22
N ALA A 325 8.49 5.01 9.92
CA ALA A 325 7.49 5.50 10.87
C ALA A 325 6.25 4.58 10.91
N PRO A 326 5.74 4.22 12.11
CA PRO A 326 4.51 3.44 12.22
C PRO A 326 3.28 4.29 11.90
N ASN A 327 2.22 3.67 11.38
CA ASN A 327 0.91 4.32 11.15
C ASN A 327 -0.03 4.24 12.36
N ALA A 328 0.49 4.04 13.59
CA ALA A 328 -0.32 3.93 14.81
C ALA A 328 -1.21 5.15 15.08
N ASP A 329 -0.72 6.37 14.82
CA ASP A 329 -1.55 7.59 14.97
C ASP A 329 -2.71 7.64 13.97
N VAL A 330 -2.51 7.09 12.76
CA VAL A 330 -3.55 6.96 11.74
C VAL A 330 -4.57 5.91 12.17
N ALA A 331 -4.09 4.78 12.70
CA ALA A 331 -4.95 3.73 13.23
C ALA A 331 -5.83 4.23 14.39
N ARG A 332 -5.32 5.13 15.24
CA ARG A 332 -6.13 5.80 16.26
C ARG A 332 -7.24 6.66 15.64
N VAL A 333 -6.92 7.48 14.64
CA VAL A 333 -7.96 8.25 13.93
C VAL A 333 -9.00 7.32 13.32
N ILE A 334 -8.57 6.25 12.65
CA ILE A 334 -9.51 5.26 12.09
C ILE A 334 -10.40 4.69 13.19
N TYR A 335 -9.81 4.26 14.30
CA TYR A 335 -10.49 3.69 15.47
C TYR A 335 -11.55 4.61 16.05
N ASP A 336 -11.25 5.91 16.17
CA ASP A 336 -12.15 6.90 16.78
C ASP A 336 -13.43 7.08 15.94
N HIS A 337 -13.39 6.72 14.64
CA HIS A 337 -14.52 6.74 13.71
C HIS A 337 -15.05 5.34 13.35
N LEU A 338 -14.84 4.33 14.21
CA LEU A 338 -15.45 3.01 14.07
C LEU A 338 -16.68 2.86 14.98
N PRO A 339 -17.71 2.12 14.54
CA PRO A 339 -18.86 1.81 15.39
C PRO A 339 -18.44 1.06 16.66
N ASP A 340 -19.12 1.33 17.77
CA ASP A 340 -19.06 0.48 18.96
C ASP A 340 -19.48 -0.96 18.62
N LEU A 341 -19.04 -1.95 19.42
CA LEU A 341 -19.43 -3.34 19.21
C LEU A 341 -20.94 -3.51 19.21
N GLY A 342 -21.49 -4.08 18.14
CA GLY A 342 -22.93 -4.27 17.94
C GLY A 342 -23.71 -2.99 17.57
N GLU A 343 -23.06 -1.83 17.48
CA GLU A 343 -23.67 -0.62 16.95
C GLU A 343 -23.96 -0.76 15.44
N ARG A 344 -25.03 -0.12 14.97
CA ARG A 344 -25.30 -0.06 13.53
C ARG A 344 -24.35 0.92 12.86
N PHE A 345 -23.86 0.56 11.69
CA PHE A 345 -23.09 1.46 10.85
C PHE A 345 -23.90 2.71 10.46
N ASP A 346 -23.32 3.90 10.67
CA ASP A 346 -23.84 5.19 10.23
C ASP A 346 -22.84 5.78 9.23
N PRO A 347 -23.20 5.92 7.95
CA PRO A 347 -22.32 6.51 6.94
C PRO A 347 -21.77 7.89 7.32
N GLU A 348 -22.52 8.70 8.08
CA GLU A 348 -22.14 10.08 8.39
C GLU A 348 -21.22 10.20 9.61
N ALA A 349 -21.12 9.13 10.43
CA ALA A 349 -20.29 9.09 11.63
C ALA A 349 -19.15 8.06 11.55
N HIS A 350 -19.23 7.07 10.66
CA HIS A 350 -18.33 5.94 10.63
C HIS A 350 -17.56 5.78 9.32
N ILE A 351 -16.28 5.38 9.43
CA ILE A 351 -15.46 4.97 8.30
C ILE A 351 -15.95 3.61 7.80
N ALA A 352 -16.27 3.52 6.51
CA ALA A 352 -16.81 2.28 5.92
C ALA A 352 -15.75 1.25 5.62
N ALA A 353 -14.67 1.68 4.97
CA ALA A 353 -13.61 0.78 4.53
C ALA A 353 -12.25 1.46 4.50
N THR A 354 -11.22 0.67 4.73
CA THR A 354 -9.83 1.09 4.67
C THR A 354 -8.99 0.01 3.99
N ILE A 355 -7.92 0.43 3.35
CA ILE A 355 -6.95 -0.46 2.69
C ILE A 355 -5.56 0.18 2.70
N ASP A 356 -4.52 -0.65 2.79
CA ASP A 356 -3.14 -0.21 2.67
C ASP A 356 -2.76 0.00 1.20
N ILE A 357 -2.00 1.06 0.92
CA ILE A 357 -1.44 1.30 -0.42
C ILE A 357 -0.02 0.75 -0.44
N SER A 358 0.13 -0.56 -0.65
CA SER A 358 1.44 -1.24 -0.68
C SER A 358 1.79 -1.76 -2.08
N GLY A 359 2.06 -3.07 -2.21
CA GLY A 359 2.58 -3.70 -3.43
C GLY A 359 1.76 -3.41 -4.70
N PRO A 360 0.42 -3.49 -4.65
CA PRO A 360 -0.43 -3.17 -5.81
C PRO A 360 -0.55 -1.68 -6.14
N GLY A 361 0.00 -0.76 -5.35
CA GLY A 361 -0.04 0.68 -5.64
C GLY A 361 -1.46 1.20 -5.85
N VAL A 362 -1.69 1.90 -6.97
CA VAL A 362 -3.01 2.44 -7.36
C VAL A 362 -4.08 1.37 -7.57
N PHE A 363 -3.71 0.10 -7.77
CA PHE A 363 -4.69 -0.97 -8.00
C PHE A 363 -5.47 -1.35 -6.74
N VAL A 364 -5.04 -0.95 -5.53
CA VAL A 364 -5.79 -1.23 -4.30
C VAL A 364 -7.19 -0.59 -4.31
N PHE A 365 -7.34 0.57 -4.97
CA PHE A 365 -8.66 1.20 -5.14
C PHE A 365 -9.58 0.37 -6.03
N LYS A 366 -9.02 -0.36 -7.01
CA LYS A 366 -9.75 -1.30 -7.85
C LYS A 366 -10.16 -2.54 -7.05
N GLU A 367 -9.28 -3.05 -6.20
CA GLU A 367 -9.61 -4.18 -5.31
C GLU A 367 -10.80 -3.83 -4.40
N VAL A 368 -10.82 -2.63 -3.82
CA VAL A 368 -11.97 -2.15 -3.03
C VAL A 368 -13.22 -1.99 -3.90
N ALA A 369 -13.10 -1.41 -5.10
CA ALA A 369 -14.21 -1.23 -6.04
C ALA A 369 -14.89 -2.57 -6.40
N GLU A 370 -14.09 -3.56 -6.81
CA GLU A 370 -14.56 -4.92 -7.13
C GLU A 370 -15.23 -5.59 -5.94
N ARG A 371 -14.59 -5.48 -4.76
CA ARG A 371 -15.10 -6.09 -3.53
C ARG A 371 -16.42 -5.49 -3.07
N ALA A 372 -16.59 -4.18 -3.22
CA ALA A 372 -17.79 -3.45 -2.82
C ALA A 372 -18.90 -3.48 -3.89
N GLY A 373 -18.60 -3.93 -5.10
CA GLY A 373 -19.52 -3.88 -6.24
C GLY A 373 -19.87 -2.44 -6.61
N VAL A 374 -18.87 -1.56 -6.63
CA VAL A 374 -19.00 -0.14 -6.94
C VAL A 374 -17.99 0.27 -8.01
N ASP A 375 -18.26 1.35 -8.72
CA ASP A 375 -17.25 2.00 -9.54
C ASP A 375 -16.63 3.17 -8.76
N VAL A 376 -15.31 3.35 -8.89
CA VAL A 376 -14.53 4.37 -8.19
C VAL A 376 -13.86 5.27 -9.22
N GLU A 377 -13.87 6.57 -8.96
CA GLU A 377 -13.13 7.56 -9.73
C GLU A 377 -12.10 8.24 -8.85
N LEU A 378 -10.84 8.23 -9.29
CA LEU A 378 -9.78 9.08 -8.76
C LEU A 378 -9.57 10.26 -9.71
N TRP A 379 -9.54 11.48 -9.15
CA TRP A 379 -9.09 12.68 -9.86
C TRP A 379 -7.64 13.03 -9.56
N ASP A 380 -7.02 12.38 -8.58
CA ASP A 380 -5.60 12.56 -8.27
C ASP A 380 -4.97 11.23 -7.84
N VAL A 381 -3.68 11.08 -8.12
CA VAL A 381 -2.84 9.94 -7.70
C VAL A 381 -1.56 10.55 -7.13
N PRO A 382 -1.59 10.98 -5.85
CA PRO A 382 -0.49 11.73 -5.26
C PRO A 382 0.72 10.80 -5.02
N LEU A 383 1.81 11.05 -5.75
CA LEU A 383 3.07 10.31 -5.61
C LEU A 383 4.12 11.13 -4.85
N LEU A 384 4.96 10.46 -4.06
CA LEU A 384 6.08 11.08 -3.33
C LEU A 384 7.08 11.76 -4.28
N GLY A 385 7.36 11.13 -5.41
CA GLY A 385 8.27 11.63 -6.44
C GLY A 385 7.72 11.36 -7.84
N PRO A 386 6.79 12.19 -8.37
CA PRO A 386 6.18 11.95 -9.68
C PRO A 386 7.19 11.86 -10.83
N SER A 387 8.33 12.56 -10.74
CA SER A 387 9.41 12.48 -11.72
C SER A 387 10.18 11.16 -11.61
N VAL A 388 10.44 10.66 -10.39
CA VAL A 388 11.07 9.36 -10.13
C VAL A 388 10.17 8.22 -10.62
N SER A 389 8.89 8.23 -10.24
CA SER A 389 7.92 7.22 -10.70
C SER A 389 7.75 7.23 -12.22
N ARG A 390 7.71 8.41 -12.84
CA ARG A 390 7.65 8.53 -14.31
C ARG A 390 8.90 7.93 -14.95
N PHE A 391 10.08 8.28 -14.46
CA PHE A 391 11.33 7.72 -14.97
C PHE A 391 11.36 6.20 -14.82
N ALA A 392 10.91 5.68 -13.68
CA ALA A 392 10.83 4.23 -13.44
C ALA A 392 9.92 3.53 -14.45
N ALA A 393 8.76 4.12 -14.76
CA ALA A 393 7.81 3.56 -15.72
C ALA A 393 8.31 3.68 -17.17
N GLU A 394 8.79 4.86 -17.58
CA GLU A 394 9.25 5.12 -18.96
C GLU A 394 10.46 4.27 -19.35
N ASN A 395 11.30 3.91 -18.39
CA ASN A 395 12.48 3.06 -18.60
C ASN A 395 12.24 1.58 -18.23
N PHE A 396 10.98 1.16 -18.06
CA PHE A 396 10.60 -0.22 -17.73
C PHE A 396 11.32 -0.80 -16.50
N ILE A 397 11.71 0.07 -15.55
CA ILE A 397 12.37 -0.34 -14.30
C ILE A 397 11.38 -1.11 -13.42
N MET A 398 10.10 -0.71 -13.44
CA MET A 398 9.04 -1.43 -12.74
C MET A 398 7.69 -1.35 -13.49
N PRO A 399 6.84 -2.39 -13.40
CA PRO A 399 5.55 -2.46 -14.10
C PRO A 399 4.52 -1.45 -13.58
N ASP A 400 4.57 -1.14 -12.28
CA ASP A 400 3.72 -0.17 -11.60
C ASP A 400 4.58 0.70 -10.68
N ALA A 401 4.85 1.94 -11.08
CA ALA A 401 5.66 2.89 -10.32
C ALA A 401 4.88 3.65 -9.24
N THR A 402 3.63 3.23 -8.98
CA THR A 402 2.80 3.70 -7.86
C THR A 402 2.87 2.77 -6.64
N ALA A 403 3.54 1.62 -6.77
CA ALA A 403 3.69 0.65 -5.69
C ALA A 403 4.44 1.23 -4.46
N GLY A 404 3.99 0.82 -3.28
CA GLY A 404 4.52 1.21 -1.97
C GLY A 404 4.88 0.04 -1.07
N THR A 405 5.38 0.34 0.12
CA THR A 405 5.65 -0.62 1.21
C THR A 405 5.58 0.13 2.53
N ASN A 406 4.90 -0.43 3.55
CA ASN A 406 4.43 0.33 4.71
C ASN A 406 3.81 1.68 4.29
N GLY A 407 2.95 1.61 3.28
CA GLY A 407 2.54 2.76 2.48
C GLY A 407 1.50 3.66 3.13
N ALA A 408 0.92 4.54 2.32
CA ALA A 408 -0.22 5.34 2.72
C ALA A 408 -1.45 4.44 2.99
N ILE A 409 -2.44 4.98 3.70
CA ILE A 409 -3.72 4.29 3.95
C ILE A 409 -4.78 5.02 3.13
N ALA A 410 -5.57 4.26 2.39
CA ALA A 410 -6.78 4.76 1.74
C ALA A 410 -7.98 4.55 2.68
N VAL A 411 -8.81 5.57 2.81
CA VAL A 411 -10.00 5.60 3.67
C VAL A 411 -11.21 5.95 2.82
N PHE A 412 -12.20 5.07 2.83
CA PHE A 412 -13.49 5.25 2.16
C PHE A 412 -14.54 5.62 3.22
N LEU A 413 -15.08 6.82 3.10
CA LEU A 413 -15.99 7.42 4.08
C LEU A 413 -16.98 8.36 3.39
N HIS A 414 -18.09 8.68 4.04
CA HIS A 414 -19.08 9.59 3.46
C HIS A 414 -18.55 11.02 3.45
N LYS A 415 -18.85 11.80 2.40
CA LYS A 415 -18.35 13.18 2.23
C LYS A 415 -18.62 14.12 3.41
N LYS A 416 -19.65 13.86 4.22
CA LYS A 416 -19.96 14.65 5.42
C LYS A 416 -18.97 14.43 6.57
N LEU A 417 -18.34 13.26 6.63
CA LEU A 417 -17.31 12.92 7.62
C LEU A 417 -15.89 13.35 7.17
N ALA A 418 -15.73 13.69 5.88
CA ALA A 418 -14.42 13.88 5.27
C ALA A 418 -13.63 15.04 5.84
N ASP A 419 -14.26 16.18 6.09
CA ASP A 419 -13.55 17.36 6.59
C ASP A 419 -13.01 17.13 8.01
N GLU A 420 -13.76 16.41 8.85
CA GLU A 420 -13.35 16.06 10.21
C GLU A 420 -12.14 15.12 10.23
N VAL A 421 -12.23 13.99 9.52
CA VAL A 421 -11.13 13.03 9.41
C VAL A 421 -9.90 13.66 8.76
N LEU A 422 -10.10 14.54 7.76
CA LEU A 422 -9.01 15.27 7.10
C LEU A 422 -8.30 16.22 8.08
N ASP A 423 -9.04 16.96 8.91
CA ASP A 423 -8.48 17.87 9.92
C ASP A 423 -7.66 17.09 10.98
N GLU A 424 -8.19 15.96 11.47
CA GLU A 424 -7.50 15.11 12.42
C GLU A 424 -6.18 14.54 11.86
N LEU A 425 -6.23 13.98 10.65
CA LEU A 425 -5.03 13.47 9.98
C LEU A 425 -4.02 14.58 9.67
N SER A 426 -4.49 15.80 9.36
CA SER A 426 -3.62 16.94 9.04
C SER A 426 -2.80 17.41 10.25
N LYS A 427 -3.23 17.11 11.47
CA LYS A 427 -2.47 17.39 12.71
C LYS A 427 -1.26 16.47 12.88
N ILE A 428 -1.17 15.38 12.12
CA ILE A 428 -0.05 14.44 12.18
C ILE A 428 1.07 14.95 11.24
N PRO A 429 2.24 15.41 11.74
CA PRO A 429 3.19 16.21 10.95
C PRO A 429 3.71 15.56 9.66
N ARG A 430 3.85 14.23 9.67
CA ARG A 430 4.36 13.41 8.55
C ARG A 430 3.32 13.15 7.46
N LEU A 431 2.05 13.43 7.72
CA LEU A 431 0.96 13.18 6.79
C LEU A 431 0.68 14.38 5.91
N ARG A 432 0.07 14.10 4.76
CA ARG A 432 -0.44 15.10 3.82
C ARG A 432 -1.74 14.54 3.27
N PRO A 433 -2.78 14.43 4.12
CA PRO A 433 -3.98 13.74 3.74
C PRO A 433 -4.73 14.53 2.67
N ALA A 434 -5.36 13.84 1.74
CA ALA A 434 -6.10 14.48 0.66
C ALA A 434 -7.25 13.60 0.19
N VAL A 435 -8.37 14.24 -0.17
CA VAL A 435 -9.43 13.59 -0.92
C VAL A 435 -9.03 13.52 -2.40
N VAL A 436 -8.87 12.31 -2.89
CA VAL A 436 -8.31 11.99 -4.22
C VAL A 436 -9.33 11.40 -5.18
N GLY A 437 -10.51 11.03 -4.68
CA GLY A 437 -11.53 10.40 -5.50
C GLY A 437 -12.89 10.30 -4.83
N ARG A 438 -13.83 9.67 -5.56
CA ARG A 438 -15.18 9.37 -5.10
C ARG A 438 -15.64 8.00 -5.56
N VAL A 439 -16.63 7.46 -4.84
CA VAL A 439 -17.40 6.31 -5.27
C VAL A 439 -18.54 6.81 -6.16
N LEU A 440 -18.63 6.30 -7.38
CA LEU A 440 -19.63 6.72 -8.38
C LEU A 440 -21.00 6.09 -8.14
N GLY A 441 -21.07 4.98 -7.41
CA GLY A 441 -22.28 4.21 -7.18
C GLY A 441 -22.03 2.72 -7.39
N LYS A 442 -23.10 1.91 -7.35
CA LYS A 442 -23.00 0.47 -7.63
C LYS A 442 -22.55 0.24 -9.08
N GLY A 443 -21.68 -0.74 -9.29
CA GLY A 443 -20.98 -0.95 -10.56
C GLY A 443 -20.28 -2.30 -10.65
N GLU A 444 -19.40 -2.43 -11.64
CA GLU A 444 -18.68 -3.68 -11.95
C GLU A 444 -17.30 -3.76 -11.29
N GLY A 445 -16.94 -2.81 -10.43
CA GLY A 445 -15.60 -2.74 -9.86
C GLY A 445 -14.60 -2.00 -10.76
N ARG A 446 -15.08 -1.00 -11.52
CA ARG A 446 -14.22 -0.20 -12.40
C ARG A 446 -13.50 0.86 -11.59
N LEU A 447 -12.25 1.12 -11.97
CA LEU A 447 -11.45 2.22 -11.45
C LEU A 447 -11.14 3.20 -12.58
N ALA A 448 -11.71 4.39 -12.49
CA ALA A 448 -11.36 5.52 -13.33
C ALA A 448 -10.20 6.29 -12.71
N VAL A 449 -9.17 6.59 -13.50
CA VAL A 449 -8.00 7.39 -13.04
C VAL A 449 -7.72 8.55 -14.00
N PRO A 450 -6.99 9.59 -13.54
CA PRO A 450 -6.51 10.65 -14.42
C PRO A 450 -5.58 10.10 -15.49
N ARG A 451 -5.56 10.70 -16.68
CA ARG A 451 -4.79 10.19 -17.83
C ARG A 451 -3.29 10.15 -17.52
N GLU A 452 -2.80 11.10 -16.76
CA GLU A 452 -1.43 11.20 -16.27
C GLU A 452 -1.03 10.02 -15.38
N ALA A 453 -1.97 9.40 -14.65
CA ALA A 453 -1.68 8.25 -13.81
C ALA A 453 -1.24 7.03 -14.64
N LEU A 454 -1.74 6.91 -15.87
CA LEU A 454 -1.35 5.85 -16.80
C LEU A 454 0.13 5.92 -17.19
N ALA A 455 0.76 7.10 -17.08
CA ALA A 455 2.18 7.27 -17.35
C ALA A 455 3.08 6.62 -16.28
N TYR A 456 2.53 6.25 -15.12
CA TYR A 456 3.27 5.58 -14.04
C TYR A 456 3.18 4.06 -14.09
N ILE A 457 2.36 3.51 -14.99
CA ILE A 457 2.23 2.07 -15.19
C ILE A 457 2.95 1.76 -16.49
N SER A 458 3.97 0.90 -16.52
CA SER A 458 4.67 0.54 -17.76
C SER A 458 4.10 -0.73 -18.41
N SER A 459 3.46 -1.58 -17.62
CA SER A 459 2.81 -2.81 -18.11
C SER A 459 1.48 -2.52 -18.82
N GLU A 460 1.37 -2.94 -20.09
CA GLU A 460 0.12 -2.83 -20.86
C GLU A 460 -1.03 -3.64 -20.22
N LYS A 461 -0.76 -4.88 -19.80
CA LYS A 461 -1.73 -5.74 -19.08
C LYS A 461 -2.30 -5.08 -17.82
N LEU A 462 -1.47 -4.32 -17.09
CA LEU A 462 -1.93 -3.58 -15.91
C LEU A 462 -2.69 -2.31 -16.32
N ARG A 463 -2.23 -1.58 -17.34
CA ARG A 463 -2.94 -0.39 -17.86
C ARG A 463 -4.36 -0.71 -18.31
N GLU A 464 -4.59 -1.86 -18.96
CA GLU A 464 -5.91 -2.30 -19.41
C GLU A 464 -6.92 -2.48 -18.26
N LYS A 465 -6.45 -2.70 -17.03
CA LYS A 465 -7.31 -2.80 -15.84
C LYS A 465 -7.79 -1.44 -15.34
N LEU A 466 -7.18 -0.34 -15.80
CA LEU A 466 -7.56 1.03 -15.45
C LEU A 466 -8.41 1.61 -16.59
N VAL A 467 -9.52 2.27 -16.25
CA VAL A 467 -10.35 2.94 -17.25
C VAL A 467 -9.96 4.42 -17.28
N GLY A 468 -9.83 5.01 -18.46
CA GLY A 468 -9.62 6.46 -18.55
C GLY A 468 -10.87 7.19 -18.02
N ALA A 469 -10.70 8.22 -17.19
CA ALA A 469 -11.82 8.97 -16.61
C ALA A 469 -12.85 9.42 -17.68
N ALA A 470 -12.40 9.80 -18.88
CA ALA A 470 -13.29 10.18 -20.00
C ALA A 470 -14.19 9.03 -20.51
N GLN A 471 -13.79 7.78 -20.40
CA GLN A 471 -14.59 6.61 -20.82
C GLN A 471 -15.67 6.24 -19.79
N VAL A 472 -15.42 6.48 -18.48
CA VAL A 472 -16.42 6.24 -17.42
C VAL A 472 -17.37 7.43 -17.28
N LEU A 473 -16.84 8.65 -17.25
CA LEU A 473 -17.63 9.89 -17.19
C LEU A 473 -18.44 10.13 -18.47
N GLY A 474 -18.02 9.57 -19.61
CA GLY A 474 -18.81 9.58 -20.85
C GLY A 474 -20.15 8.85 -20.74
N GLY A 475 -20.30 7.95 -19.76
CA GLY A 475 -21.57 7.29 -19.42
C GLY A 475 -22.33 7.93 -18.25
N LEU A 476 -21.66 8.73 -17.42
CA LEU A 476 -22.20 9.41 -16.25
C LEU A 476 -21.98 10.92 -16.38
N ALA A 477 -22.70 11.55 -17.30
CA ALA A 477 -22.69 13.01 -17.47
C ALA A 477 -23.35 13.70 -16.27
N GLY A 478 -22.60 13.85 -15.16
CA GLY A 478 -22.83 14.93 -14.21
C GLY A 478 -22.65 16.26 -14.95
N LYS A 479 -23.63 17.16 -14.86
CA LYS A 479 -23.66 18.43 -15.61
C LYS A 479 -22.36 19.21 -15.39
N ALA A 480 -21.47 19.20 -16.38
CA ALA A 480 -20.32 20.09 -16.40
C ALA A 480 -20.80 21.54 -16.26
N VAL A 481 -20.12 22.29 -15.38
CA VAL A 481 -20.38 23.71 -15.14
C VAL A 481 -19.19 24.52 -15.62
N ARG A 482 -19.44 25.80 -15.91
CA ARG A 482 -18.42 26.81 -16.16
C ARG A 482 -18.39 27.77 -14.97
N ALA A 483 -17.24 27.98 -14.36
CA ALA A 483 -17.02 29.07 -13.43
C ALA A 483 -16.22 30.17 -14.11
N ARG A 484 -16.66 31.42 -13.92
CA ARG A 484 -15.88 32.61 -14.20
C ARG A 484 -15.57 33.27 -12.85
N ALA A 485 -14.31 33.23 -12.46
CA ALA A 485 -13.82 33.79 -11.20
C ALA A 485 -12.86 34.95 -11.46
N TYR A 486 -13.02 36.04 -10.72
CA TYR A 486 -12.06 37.14 -10.70
C TYR A 486 -11.29 37.10 -9.38
N LEU A 487 -9.97 36.93 -9.47
CA LEU A 487 -9.09 36.73 -8.34
C LEU A 487 -8.25 37.99 -8.10
N GLU A 488 -8.12 38.40 -6.85
CA GLU A 488 -7.33 39.56 -6.43
C GLU A 488 -6.37 39.20 -5.28
N GLY A 489 -5.30 39.96 -5.12
CA GLY A 489 -4.19 39.67 -4.19
C GLY A 489 -2.87 39.47 -4.94
N ASP A 490 -2.00 38.59 -4.45
CA ASP A 490 -0.76 38.24 -5.13
C ASP A 490 -1.06 37.30 -6.31
N VAL A 491 -1.56 37.84 -7.43
CA VAL A 491 -2.04 37.05 -8.58
C VAL A 491 -1.31 37.35 -9.90
N GLN A 492 -0.53 38.42 -9.97
CA GLN A 492 0.26 38.78 -11.17
C GLN A 492 1.76 38.85 -10.85
N GLY A 493 2.62 38.54 -11.84
CA GLY A 493 4.09 38.60 -11.68
C GLY A 493 4.72 37.49 -10.83
N ILE A 494 3.90 36.59 -10.28
CA ILE A 494 4.32 35.60 -9.27
C ILE A 494 4.14 34.13 -9.70
N GLY A 495 3.90 33.87 -11.00
CA GLY A 495 3.73 32.50 -11.51
C GLY A 495 2.33 31.89 -11.27
N PHE A 496 1.32 32.71 -10.97
CA PHE A 496 -0.07 32.28 -10.78
C PHE A 496 -0.63 31.49 -11.97
N ARG A 497 -0.65 32.09 -13.18
CA ARG A 497 -1.25 31.47 -14.39
C ARG A 497 -0.62 30.12 -14.80
N PRO A 498 0.73 29.95 -14.81
CA PRO A 498 1.35 28.63 -14.99
C PRO A 498 0.91 27.59 -13.97
N THR A 499 0.73 27.99 -12.71
CA THR A 499 0.29 27.11 -11.63
C THR A 499 -1.18 26.75 -11.77
N ALA A 500 -2.04 27.73 -12.08
CA ALA A 500 -3.45 27.51 -12.39
C ALA A 500 -3.64 26.51 -13.53
N ARG A 501 -2.87 26.64 -14.61
CA ARG A 501 -2.88 25.67 -15.71
C ARG A 501 -2.47 24.26 -15.27
N ALA A 502 -1.37 24.15 -14.53
CA ALA A 502 -0.89 22.84 -14.05
C ALA A 502 -1.92 22.14 -13.16
N LYS A 503 -2.53 22.90 -12.23
CA LYS A 503 -3.56 22.39 -11.31
C LYS A 503 -4.87 22.07 -12.00
N ALA A 504 -5.34 22.93 -12.89
CA ALA A 504 -6.56 22.68 -13.64
C ALA A 504 -6.44 21.42 -14.51
N ARG A 505 -5.30 21.22 -15.17
CA ARG A 505 -5.02 19.99 -15.93
C ARG A 505 -5.00 18.75 -15.06
N ALA A 506 -4.35 18.82 -13.89
CA ALA A 506 -4.33 17.70 -12.93
C ALA A 506 -5.74 17.32 -12.44
N LEU A 507 -6.65 18.29 -12.35
CA LEU A 507 -8.05 18.06 -11.99
C LEU A 507 -8.93 17.67 -13.20
N GLY A 508 -8.36 17.57 -14.41
CA GLY A 508 -9.12 17.31 -15.64
C GLY A 508 -10.07 18.44 -16.03
N LEU A 509 -9.77 19.67 -15.63
CA LEU A 509 -10.54 20.88 -15.93
C LEU A 509 -10.00 21.57 -17.19
N THR A 510 -10.86 22.18 -17.98
CA THR A 510 -10.50 22.98 -19.17
C THR A 510 -10.83 24.45 -18.92
N GLY A 511 -10.29 25.38 -19.74
CA GLY A 511 -10.54 26.81 -19.56
C GLY A 511 -9.33 27.69 -19.80
N TYR A 512 -9.24 28.84 -19.12
CA TYR A 512 -8.06 29.70 -19.18
C TYR A 512 -7.86 30.56 -17.93
N ALA A 513 -6.63 31.06 -17.77
CA ALA A 513 -6.30 32.14 -16.84
C ALA A 513 -5.73 33.35 -17.59
N ALA A 514 -6.29 34.54 -17.37
CA ALA A 514 -5.90 35.79 -18.03
C ALA A 514 -5.60 36.90 -17.01
N ASN A 515 -4.52 37.65 -17.21
CA ASN A 515 -4.27 38.86 -16.42
C ASN A 515 -5.19 39.99 -16.89
N LEU A 516 -5.79 40.71 -15.94
CA LEU A 516 -6.56 41.91 -16.22
C LEU A 516 -5.73 43.19 -15.98
N PRO A 517 -5.99 44.29 -16.70
CA PRO A 517 -5.28 45.56 -16.51
C PRO A 517 -5.45 46.19 -15.12
N ASP A 518 -6.51 45.82 -14.40
CA ASP A 518 -6.82 46.30 -13.04
C ASP A 518 -6.05 45.54 -11.93
N GLY A 519 -5.15 44.63 -12.31
CA GLY A 519 -4.34 43.84 -11.37
C GLY A 519 -4.96 42.51 -10.98
N ARG A 520 -6.21 42.20 -11.37
CA ARG A 520 -6.85 40.90 -11.11
C ARG A 520 -6.44 39.82 -12.12
N VAL A 521 -6.78 38.58 -11.82
CA VAL A 521 -6.75 37.46 -12.79
C VAL A 521 -8.17 36.98 -13.03
N GLU A 522 -8.58 36.92 -14.30
CA GLU A 522 -9.78 36.21 -14.71
C GLU A 522 -9.44 34.73 -14.90
N LEU A 523 -10.18 33.87 -14.21
CA LEU A 523 -10.09 32.42 -14.32
C LEU A 523 -11.43 31.91 -14.86
N VAL A 524 -11.44 31.38 -16.08
CA VAL A 524 -12.58 30.66 -16.65
C VAL A 524 -12.26 29.19 -16.62
N VAL A 525 -13.14 28.38 -16.02
CA VAL A 525 -12.89 26.95 -15.80
C VAL A 525 -14.15 26.16 -16.10
N GLU A 526 -14.05 25.11 -16.91
CA GLU A 526 -15.13 24.17 -17.20
C GLU A 526 -14.80 22.78 -16.65
N GLY A 527 -15.80 22.15 -16.03
CA GLY A 527 -15.70 20.79 -15.53
C GLY A 527 -16.71 20.48 -14.43
N ASP A 528 -16.43 19.42 -13.66
CA ASP A 528 -17.22 19.07 -12.48
C ASP A 528 -17.11 20.17 -11.42
N ARG A 529 -18.24 20.59 -10.85
CA ARG A 529 -18.32 21.74 -9.94
C ARG A 529 -17.38 21.60 -8.75
N ASP A 530 -17.30 20.42 -8.15
CA ASP A 530 -16.50 20.16 -6.96
C ASP A 530 -15.00 20.33 -7.29
N ARG A 531 -14.60 19.95 -8.51
CA ARG A 531 -13.23 20.14 -9.00
C ARG A 531 -12.90 21.60 -9.25
N VAL A 532 -13.85 22.36 -9.79
CA VAL A 532 -13.69 23.81 -9.99
C VAL A 532 -13.55 24.54 -8.65
N GLU A 533 -14.36 24.17 -7.65
CA GLU A 533 -14.26 24.72 -6.29
C GLU A 533 -12.91 24.35 -5.65
N LYS A 534 -12.46 23.09 -5.78
CA LYS A 534 -11.14 22.64 -5.32
C LYS A 534 -9.99 23.42 -5.97
N LEU A 535 -10.05 23.66 -7.28
CA LEU A 535 -9.04 24.44 -7.99
C LEU A 535 -8.92 25.86 -7.40
N LEU A 536 -10.05 26.53 -7.16
CA LEU A 536 -10.08 27.88 -6.58
C LEU A 536 -9.49 27.89 -5.17
N GLN A 537 -9.84 26.90 -4.35
CA GLN A 537 -9.33 26.75 -2.98
C GLN A 537 -7.81 26.53 -2.97
N GLU A 538 -7.30 25.59 -3.78
CA GLU A 538 -5.86 25.30 -3.86
C GLU A 538 -5.05 26.51 -4.34
N LEU A 539 -5.59 27.28 -5.30
CA LEU A 539 -4.92 28.46 -5.82
C LEU A 539 -4.82 29.56 -4.77
N CYS A 540 -5.90 29.85 -4.05
CA CYS A 540 -5.87 30.90 -3.04
C CYS A 540 -5.18 30.52 -1.73
N ALA A 541 -5.18 29.23 -1.37
CA ALA A 541 -4.32 28.74 -0.29
C ALA A 541 -2.83 28.93 -0.63
N ARG A 542 -2.44 28.82 -1.91
CA ARG A 542 -1.05 28.97 -2.34
C ARG A 542 -0.61 30.42 -2.52
N PHE A 543 -1.48 31.28 -3.06
CA PHE A 543 -1.09 32.59 -3.58
C PHE A 543 -1.64 33.78 -2.80
N ASN A 544 -2.06 33.60 -1.55
CA ASN A 544 -2.64 34.68 -0.73
C ASN A 544 -3.67 35.52 -1.52
N CYS A 545 -4.48 34.85 -2.35
CA CYS A 545 -5.52 35.48 -3.14
C CYS A 545 -6.87 35.32 -2.47
N ARG A 546 -7.83 36.13 -2.93
CA ARG A 546 -9.25 35.91 -2.67
C ARG A 546 -10.03 35.94 -3.97
N VAL A 547 -11.16 35.22 -3.98
CA VAL A 547 -12.13 35.28 -5.07
C VAL A 547 -12.97 36.55 -4.85
N ALA A 548 -12.76 37.57 -5.68
CA ALA A 548 -13.48 38.83 -5.63
C ALA A 548 -14.93 38.65 -6.12
N GLU A 549 -15.08 37.91 -7.21
CA GLU A 549 -16.35 37.64 -7.89
C GLU A 549 -16.31 36.22 -8.46
N LEU A 550 -17.43 35.50 -8.36
CA LEU A 550 -17.61 34.15 -8.89
C LEU A 550 -18.98 34.02 -9.53
N ALA A 551 -19.01 33.70 -10.82
CA ALA A 551 -20.23 33.40 -11.55
C ALA A 551 -20.21 31.95 -12.03
N TRP A 552 -21.34 31.25 -11.85
CA TRP A 552 -21.57 29.91 -12.36
C TRP A 552 -22.46 29.96 -13.60
N GLU A 553 -22.01 29.31 -14.67
CA GLU A 553 -22.62 29.31 -15.98
C GLU A 553 -22.73 27.85 -16.49
N PRO A 554 -23.60 27.56 -17.47
CA PRO A 554 -23.57 26.28 -18.18
C PRO A 554 -22.22 26.09 -18.89
N ALA A 555 -21.67 24.87 -18.87
CA ALA A 555 -20.48 24.57 -19.66
C ALA A 555 -20.76 24.76 -21.16
N GLU A 556 -19.92 25.53 -21.83
CA GLU A 556 -19.98 25.79 -23.27
C GLU A 556 -19.23 24.71 -24.07
N GLY A 557 -18.31 23.98 -23.42
CA GLY A 557 -17.47 22.97 -24.08
C GLY A 557 -16.49 23.59 -25.08
N ALA A 558 -16.22 24.89 -24.95
CA ALA A 558 -15.42 25.65 -25.90
C ALA A 558 -13.91 25.39 -25.76
N TYR A 559 -13.48 24.81 -24.65
CA TYR A 559 -12.08 24.61 -24.31
C TYR A 559 -11.69 23.12 -24.38
N LYS A 560 -10.68 22.81 -25.20
CA LYS A 560 -10.11 21.45 -25.29
C LYS A 560 -9.02 21.17 -24.25
N ASP A 561 -8.55 22.24 -23.58
CA ASP A 561 -7.45 22.21 -22.61
C ASP A 561 -7.55 23.46 -21.71
N PHE A 562 -6.64 23.60 -20.76
CA PHE A 562 -6.46 24.80 -19.95
C PHE A 562 -5.34 25.70 -20.51
N GLU A 563 -5.70 26.92 -20.89
CA GLU A 563 -4.83 27.89 -21.56
C GLU A 563 -4.33 28.99 -20.60
N ILE A 564 -3.23 29.64 -20.98
CA ILE A 564 -2.75 30.87 -20.33
C ILE A 564 -2.92 31.99 -21.37
N ARG A 565 -3.63 33.07 -20.98
CA ARG A 565 -3.89 34.23 -21.83
C ARG A 565 -3.22 35.48 -21.28
#